data_AF-A0A2V2PS31-F1
#
_entry.id   AF-A0A2V2PS31-F1
#
_cell.length_a   1.000
_cell.length_b   1.000
_cell.length_c   1.000
_cell.angle_alpha   90.00
_cell.angle_beta   90.00
_cell.angle_gamma   90.00
#
_symmetry.space_group_name_H-M   'P 1'
#
loop_
_entity.id
_entity.type
_entity.pdbx_description
1 polymer ?
#
loop_
_entity_poly.entity_id
_entity_poly.type
_entity_poly.pdbx_seq_one_letter_code
_entity_poly.pdbx_strand_id
1 'polypeptide(L)'
;MSAVDAVRRDRSSGAPADAGCGEGPGALSLEALRVPPELSARVPAEQRGSGRDDVRLLVTRGTEVSHHAFRELPGQMRAGDVLVVNTSATLPAAVNGRVGGERVVVHFSTRGEDGRWAVELRAPGGSGATGPRPGG
;
A
#
# COMPACT_ATOMS: atom_id res chain seq x y z
N MET A 1 -22.79 0.19 15.00
CA MET A 1 -21.68 -0.53 15.67
C MET A 1 -20.57 -0.69 14.64
N SER A 2 -19.62 0.26 14.62
CA SER A 2 -18.40 0.18 13.81
C SER A 2 -17.33 0.88 14.63
N ALA A 3 -16.37 0.10 15.10
CA ALA A 3 -15.28 0.54 15.94
C ALA A 3 -14.06 0.83 15.06
N VAL A 4 -13.53 2.04 15.13
CA VAL A 4 -12.14 2.31 14.75
C VAL A 4 -11.56 3.20 15.84
N ASP A 5 -10.88 2.56 16.78
CA ASP A 5 -10.08 3.22 17.81
C ASP A 5 -8.92 3.96 17.16
N ALA A 6 -8.88 5.27 17.37
CA ALA A 6 -7.72 6.09 17.11
C ALA A 6 -6.77 5.97 18.30
N VAL A 7 -5.73 5.15 18.19
CA VAL A 7 -4.65 5.06 19.17
C VAL A 7 -3.93 6.41 19.25
N ARG A 8 -4.26 7.20 20.28
CA ARG A 8 -3.42 8.30 20.77
C ARG A 8 -2.20 7.71 21.47
N ARG A 9 -0.99 7.97 20.96
CA ARG A 9 0.25 7.67 21.67
C ARG A 9 0.55 8.80 22.65
N ASP A 10 0.38 8.51 23.93
CA ASP A 10 0.99 9.27 25.02
C ASP A 10 2.48 8.90 25.12
N ARG A 11 3.35 9.91 25.20
CA ARG A 11 4.80 9.71 25.41
C ARG A 11 5.08 9.86 26.90
N SER A 12 5.19 8.74 27.60
CA SER A 12 5.85 8.68 28.90
C SER A 12 7.16 7.91 28.81
N SER A 13 8.23 8.62 29.15
CA SER A 13 9.62 8.18 29.28
C SER A 13 9.79 7.01 30.25
N GLY A 14 10.62 6.03 29.86
CA GLY A 14 11.07 4.93 30.71
C GLY A 14 11.85 3.90 29.89
N ALA A 15 13.18 4.03 29.86
CA ALA A 15 14.06 3.05 29.22
C ALA A 15 14.24 1.81 30.11
N PRO A 16 14.24 0.59 29.54
CA PRO A 16 14.95 -0.53 30.13
C PRO A 16 16.14 -0.97 29.27
N ALA A 17 17.02 -1.68 29.96
CA ALA A 17 18.38 -2.01 29.60
C ALA A 17 18.57 -2.93 28.38
N ASP A 18 19.73 -2.72 27.77
CA ASP A 18 20.55 -3.62 26.96
C ASP A 18 20.15 -5.11 27.01
N ALA A 19 19.54 -5.56 25.91
CA ALA A 19 19.45 -6.97 25.55
C ALA A 19 19.91 -7.09 24.10
N GLY A 20 21.10 -7.68 23.93
CA GLY A 20 21.83 -7.75 22.67
C GLY A 20 20.98 -8.22 21.49
N CYS A 21 21.02 -7.44 20.41
CA CYS A 21 20.55 -7.85 19.10
C CYS A 21 21.48 -8.96 18.58
N GLY A 22 21.02 -10.20 18.62
CA GLY A 22 21.60 -11.25 17.80
C GLY A 22 21.44 -10.89 16.32
N GLU A 23 22.55 -10.88 15.59
CA GLU A 23 22.58 -10.80 14.12
C GLU A 23 21.74 -11.94 13.53
N GLY A 24 20.51 -11.61 13.12
CA GLY A 24 19.75 -12.43 12.19
C GLY A 24 20.33 -12.27 10.77
N PRO A 25 20.29 -13.32 9.92
CA PRO A 25 20.88 -13.25 8.60
C PRO A 25 20.16 -12.20 7.74
N GLY A 26 20.91 -11.14 7.41
CA GLY A 26 20.75 -10.28 6.24
C GLY A 26 19.36 -9.66 6.04
N ALA A 27 19.17 -8.44 6.54
CA ALA A 27 18.20 -7.54 5.95
C ALA A 27 18.59 -7.31 4.47
N LEU A 28 17.87 -7.95 3.53
CA LEU A 28 18.07 -7.74 2.10
C LEU A 28 17.75 -6.28 1.77
N SER A 29 18.74 -5.52 1.32
CA SER A 29 18.48 -4.20 0.75
C SER A 29 17.70 -4.37 -0.56
N LEU A 30 16.52 -3.76 -0.67
CA LEU A 30 15.76 -3.71 -1.92
C LEU A 30 16.51 -2.97 -3.05
N GLU A 31 17.62 -2.30 -2.71
CA GLU A 31 18.51 -1.60 -3.63
C GLU A 31 19.12 -2.52 -4.69
N ALA A 32 19.26 -3.83 -4.42
CA ALA A 32 19.78 -4.81 -5.36
C ALA A 32 18.71 -5.44 -6.27
N LEU A 33 17.41 -5.23 -5.99
CA LEU A 33 16.34 -5.83 -6.79
C LEU A 33 16.24 -5.16 -8.17
N ARG A 34 16.67 -5.88 -9.20
CA ARG A 34 16.54 -5.47 -10.61
C ARG A 34 15.39 -6.26 -11.24
N VAL A 35 14.36 -5.54 -11.67
CA VAL A 35 13.25 -6.11 -12.45
C VAL A 35 13.46 -5.77 -13.93
N PRO A 36 13.69 -6.75 -14.82
CA PRO A 36 13.75 -6.50 -16.25
C PRO A 36 12.48 -5.81 -16.77
N PRO A 37 12.59 -4.79 -17.63
CA PRO A 37 11.44 -4.02 -18.12
C PRO A 37 10.33 -4.86 -18.77
N GLU A 38 10.69 -5.98 -19.39
CA GLU A 38 9.80 -6.95 -20.02
C GLU A 38 8.92 -7.72 -19.04
N LEU A 39 9.30 -7.81 -17.76
CA LEU A 39 8.49 -8.44 -16.71
C LEU A 39 7.43 -7.49 -16.13
N SER A 40 7.48 -6.20 -16.48
CA SER A 40 6.46 -5.24 -16.06
C SER A 40 5.22 -5.32 -16.96
N ALA A 41 4.07 -5.61 -16.36
CA ALA A 41 2.78 -5.61 -17.03
C ALA A 41 2.41 -4.21 -17.54
N ARG A 42 2.17 -4.06 -18.84
CA ARG A 42 1.80 -2.77 -19.48
C ARG A 42 0.31 -2.58 -19.71
N VAL A 43 -0.45 -3.66 -19.64
CA VAL A 43 -1.91 -3.69 -19.80
C VAL A 43 -2.52 -4.63 -18.75
N PRO A 44 -3.82 -4.56 -18.44
CA PRO A 44 -4.49 -5.51 -17.55
C PRO A 44 -4.45 -6.95 -18.08
N ALA A 45 -4.69 -7.94 -17.20
CA ALA A 45 -4.63 -9.36 -17.56
C ALA A 45 -5.73 -9.76 -18.55
N GLU A 46 -6.94 -9.21 -18.35
CA GLU A 46 -8.11 -9.38 -19.21
C GLU A 46 -7.92 -8.84 -20.64
N GLN A 47 -6.89 -8.02 -20.89
CA GLN A 47 -6.53 -7.56 -22.24
C GLN A 47 -5.43 -8.42 -22.89
N ARG A 48 -4.78 -9.31 -22.13
CA ARG A 48 -3.73 -10.22 -22.63
C ARG A 48 -4.21 -11.66 -22.79
N GLY A 49 -5.14 -12.07 -21.94
CA GLY A 49 -5.50 -13.48 -21.73
C GLY A 49 -7.01 -13.71 -21.71
N SER A 50 -7.41 -14.82 -21.10
CA SER A 50 -8.82 -15.26 -21.08
C SER A 50 -9.69 -14.55 -20.05
N GLY A 51 -9.10 -13.83 -19.10
CA GLY A 51 -9.81 -13.17 -18.01
C GLY A 51 -8.88 -12.47 -17.03
N ARG A 52 -9.48 -11.80 -16.03
CA ARG A 52 -8.72 -11.09 -14.98
C ARG A 52 -7.97 -12.03 -14.03
N ASP A 53 -8.41 -13.28 -13.94
CA ASP A 53 -7.81 -14.37 -13.17
C ASP A 53 -6.71 -15.14 -13.94
N ASP A 54 -6.42 -14.75 -15.18
CA ASP A 54 -5.32 -15.30 -15.99
C ASP A 54 -3.97 -14.69 -15.59
N VAL A 55 -3.63 -14.83 -14.31
CA VAL A 55 -2.38 -14.34 -13.71
C VAL A 55 -1.76 -15.41 -12.80
N ARG A 56 -0.45 -15.28 -12.57
CA ARG A 56 0.27 -16.12 -11.60
C ARG A 56 0.02 -15.61 -10.18
N LEU A 57 -0.02 -16.54 -9.23
CA LEU A 57 -0.12 -16.31 -7.80
C LEU A 57 1.14 -16.86 -7.12
N LEU A 58 1.89 -15.98 -6.46
CA LEU A 58 3.01 -16.38 -5.61
C LEU A 58 2.50 -16.55 -4.18
N VAL A 59 2.66 -17.74 -3.60
CA VAL A 59 2.23 -18.04 -2.24
C VAL A 59 3.46 -18.29 -1.38
N THR A 60 3.58 -17.54 -0.29
CA THR A 60 4.63 -17.73 0.72
C THR A 60 4.04 -18.14 2.06
N ARG A 61 4.67 -19.12 2.72
CA ARG A 61 4.31 -19.58 4.08
C ARG A 61 5.59 -19.65 4.90
N GLY A 62 5.85 -18.58 5.68
CA GLY A 62 7.17 -18.39 6.28
C GLY A 62 8.23 -18.23 5.19
N THR A 63 9.19 -19.15 5.14
CA THR A 63 10.26 -19.18 4.12
C THR A 63 9.92 -20.04 2.90
N GLU A 64 8.84 -20.82 2.94
CA GLU A 64 8.43 -21.66 1.81
C GLU A 64 7.78 -20.80 0.73
N VAL A 65 8.18 -21.02 -0.53
CA VAL A 65 7.68 -20.31 -1.70
C VAL A 65 7.08 -21.31 -2.68
N SER A 66 5.89 -21.03 -3.19
CA SER A 66 5.24 -21.84 -4.22
C SER A 66 4.55 -20.98 -5.27
N HIS A 67 4.49 -21.49 -6.49
CA HIS A 67 3.87 -20.83 -7.64
C HIS A 67 2.56 -21.53 -8.01
N HIS A 68 1.52 -20.73 -8.19
CA HIS A 68 0.17 -21.17 -8.53
C HIS A 68 -0.40 -20.27 -9.64
N ALA A 69 -1.54 -20.63 -10.20
CA ALA A 69 -2.43 -19.75 -10.94
C ALA A 69 -3.42 -19.07 -9.98
N PHE A 70 -3.88 -17.87 -10.30
CA PHE A 70 -4.81 -17.14 -9.43
C PHE A 70 -6.13 -17.87 -9.21
N ARG A 71 -6.62 -18.62 -10.21
CA ARG A 71 -7.79 -19.50 -10.09
C ARG A 71 -7.67 -20.58 -8.99
N GLU A 72 -6.47 -20.85 -8.50
CA GLU A 72 -6.20 -21.81 -7.41
C GLU A 72 -6.23 -21.14 -6.02
N LEU A 73 -6.44 -19.81 -5.95
CA LEU A 73 -6.55 -19.06 -4.70
C LEU A 73 -7.53 -19.69 -3.69
N PRO A 74 -8.73 -20.19 -4.08
CA PRO A 74 -9.64 -20.81 -3.12
C PRO A 74 -9.02 -22.00 -2.37
N GLY A 75 -8.13 -22.77 -3.03
CA GLY A 75 -7.42 -23.89 -2.41
C GLY A 75 -6.27 -23.48 -1.48
N GLN A 76 -5.87 -22.20 -1.51
CA GLN A 76 -4.83 -21.66 -0.62
C GLN A 76 -5.39 -21.09 0.69
N MET A 77 -6.71 -20.95 0.78
CA MET A 77 -7.43 -20.43 1.95
C MET A 77 -7.91 -21.56 2.86
N ARG A 78 -8.04 -21.28 4.15
CA ARG A 78 -8.64 -22.17 5.14
C ARG A 78 -10.10 -21.80 5.36
N ALA A 79 -10.90 -22.79 5.75
CA ALA A 79 -12.24 -22.52 6.23
C ALA A 79 -12.17 -21.57 7.44
N GLY A 80 -12.94 -20.49 7.40
CA GLY A 80 -12.93 -19.43 8.42
C GLY A 80 -12.08 -18.20 8.06
N ASP A 81 -11.27 -18.25 6.99
CA ASP A 81 -10.57 -17.07 6.49
C ASP A 81 -11.57 -16.03 5.94
N VAL A 82 -11.29 -14.75 6.17
CA VAL A 82 -12.11 -13.63 5.69
C VAL A 82 -11.40 -12.92 4.55
N LEU A 83 -12.02 -12.88 3.38
CA LEU A 83 -11.55 -12.08 2.26
C LEU A 83 -12.12 -10.65 2.35
N VAL A 84 -11.25 -9.68 2.64
CA VAL A 84 -11.61 -8.26 2.62
C VAL A 84 -11.31 -7.69 1.23
N VAL A 85 -12.35 -7.38 0.48
CA VAL A 85 -12.21 -6.79 -0.86
C VAL A 85 -12.33 -5.27 -0.77
N ASN A 86 -11.35 -4.56 -1.32
CA ASN A 86 -11.48 -3.13 -1.51
C ASN A 86 -12.32 -2.85 -2.77
N THR A 87 -13.51 -2.27 -2.60
CA THR A 87 -14.43 -1.90 -3.69
C THR A 87 -14.38 -0.40 -4.04
N SER A 88 -13.37 0.34 -3.60
CA SER A 88 -13.20 1.74 -3.97
C SER A 88 -12.94 1.90 -5.47
N ALA A 89 -13.68 2.79 -6.14
CA ALA A 89 -13.26 3.30 -7.45
C ALA A 89 -12.03 4.21 -7.24
N THR A 90 -10.99 4.04 -8.03
CA THR A 90 -9.89 5.02 -8.07
C THR A 90 -10.43 6.29 -8.70
N LEU A 91 -10.86 7.23 -7.86
CA LEU A 91 -11.25 8.55 -8.31
C LEU A 91 -9.98 9.37 -8.57
N PRO A 92 -9.92 10.15 -9.67
CA PRO A 92 -8.90 11.18 -9.83
C PRO A 92 -9.15 12.27 -8.79
N ALA A 93 -8.68 12.01 -7.57
CA ALA A 93 -8.88 12.83 -6.39
C ALA A 93 -7.65 13.71 -6.07
N ALA A 94 -6.71 13.80 -7.01
CA ALA A 94 -5.51 14.63 -6.88
C ALA A 94 -5.66 15.91 -7.70
N VAL A 95 -5.58 17.07 -7.03
CA VAL A 95 -5.68 18.38 -7.67
C VAL A 95 -4.42 19.20 -7.35
N ASN A 96 -3.83 19.80 -8.39
CA ASN A 96 -2.70 20.71 -8.23
C ASN A 96 -3.18 22.04 -7.61
N GLY A 97 -2.43 22.57 -6.64
CA GLY A 97 -2.78 23.81 -5.94
C GLY A 97 -1.56 24.58 -5.42
N ARG A 98 -1.84 25.65 -4.68
CA ARG A 98 -0.83 26.45 -3.98
C ARG A 98 -1.27 26.79 -2.56
N VAL A 99 -0.35 26.69 -1.61
CA VAL A 99 -0.53 27.11 -0.20
C VAL A 99 0.64 27.99 0.18
N GLY A 100 0.39 29.22 0.64
CA GLY A 100 1.47 30.17 0.99
C GLY A 100 2.44 30.48 -0.16
N GLY A 101 1.99 30.37 -1.42
CA GLY A 101 2.83 30.54 -2.61
C GLY A 101 3.55 29.28 -3.09
N GLU A 102 3.64 28.24 -2.27
CA GLU A 102 4.28 26.98 -2.64
C GLU A 102 3.34 26.04 -3.39
N ARG A 103 3.87 25.29 -4.35
CA ARG A 103 3.10 24.27 -5.09
C ARG A 103 2.82 23.05 -4.21
N VAL A 104 1.59 22.57 -4.27
CA VAL A 104 1.13 21.34 -3.59
C VAL A 104 0.26 20.50 -4.51
N VAL A 105 0.14 19.22 -4.21
CA VAL A 105 -0.91 18.35 -4.75
C VAL A 105 -1.83 17.96 -3.60
N VAL A 106 -3.12 18.23 -3.72
CA VAL A 106 -4.13 17.91 -2.71
C VAL A 106 -4.79 16.59 -3.10
N HIS A 107 -4.62 15.57 -2.25
CA HIS A 107 -5.30 14.29 -2.40
C HIS A 107 -6.57 14.30 -1.55
N PHE A 108 -7.73 14.27 -2.18
CA PHE A 108 -9.01 14.14 -1.50
C PHE A 108 -9.27 12.68 -1.14
N SER A 109 -9.72 12.46 0.10
CA SER A 109 -10.14 11.14 0.58
C SER A 109 -11.65 11.12 0.76
N THR A 110 -12.13 11.09 2.00
CA THR A 110 -13.55 10.95 2.32
C THR A 110 -14.18 12.32 2.60
N ARG A 111 -15.40 12.55 2.10
CA ARG A 111 -16.24 13.66 2.53
C ARG A 111 -16.99 13.28 3.80
N GLY A 112 -16.81 14.03 4.87
CA GLY A 112 -17.56 13.89 6.11
C GLY A 112 -19.02 14.32 5.95
N GLU A 113 -19.86 13.93 6.91
CA GLU A 113 -21.29 14.27 6.92
C GLU A 113 -21.54 15.78 7.02
N ASP A 114 -20.60 16.52 7.59
CA ASP A 114 -20.61 17.99 7.66
C ASP A 114 -20.22 18.67 6.32
N GLY A 115 -19.98 17.88 5.28
CA GLY A 115 -19.64 18.35 3.95
C GLY A 115 -18.17 18.71 3.75
N ARG A 116 -17.30 18.60 4.77
CA ARG A 116 -15.85 18.83 4.66
C ARG A 116 -15.14 17.59 4.13
N TRP A 117 -13.99 17.80 3.48
CA TRP A 117 -13.17 16.71 2.97
C TRP A 117 -11.96 16.47 3.86
N ALA A 118 -11.67 15.20 4.15
CA ALA A 118 -10.34 14.79 4.56
C ALA A 118 -9.40 14.90 3.35
N VAL A 119 -8.30 15.63 3.51
CA VAL A 119 -7.31 15.86 2.45
C VAL A 119 -5.90 15.62 2.96
N GLU A 120 -5.03 15.12 2.10
CA GLU A 120 -3.58 15.05 2.33
C GLU A 120 -2.87 16.05 1.40
N LEU A 121 -2.00 16.88 1.96
CA LEU A 121 -1.14 17.78 1.18
C LEU A 121 0.17 17.08 0.84
N ARG A 122 0.47 16.99 -0.45
CA ARG A 122 1.66 16.31 -0.96
C ARG A 122 2.55 17.27 -1.75
N ALA A 123 3.85 17.02 -1.74
CA ALA A 123 4.80 17.72 -2.59
C ALA A 123 4.69 17.19 -4.03
N PRO A 124 4.68 18.06 -5.05
CA PRO A 124 4.74 17.62 -6.44
C PRO A 124 6.03 16.86 -6.71
N GLY A 125 5.94 15.65 -7.27
CA GLY A 125 7.07 14.85 -7.73
C GLY A 125 7.17 14.79 -9.26
N GLY A 126 8.17 14.06 -9.76
CA GLY A 126 8.32 13.78 -11.20
C GLY A 126 7.34 12.70 -11.69
N SER A 127 7.01 12.75 -12.99
CA SER A 127 6.21 11.71 -13.69
C SER A 127 4.85 11.37 -13.04
N GLY A 128 4.20 12.35 -12.41
CA GLY A 128 2.89 12.17 -11.77
C GLY A 128 2.93 11.56 -10.37
N ALA A 129 4.11 11.21 -9.86
CA ALA A 129 4.28 10.81 -8.47
C ALA A 129 4.20 12.05 -7.54
N THR A 130 3.80 11.83 -6.30
CA THR A 130 3.80 12.86 -5.25
C THR A 130 4.55 12.34 -4.02
N GLY A 131 5.12 13.25 -3.23
CA GLY A 131 5.87 12.93 -2.01
C GLY A 131 5.19 13.46 -0.75
N PRO A 132 5.50 12.92 0.44
CA PRO A 132 5.03 13.50 1.70
C PRO A 132 5.52 14.95 1.84
N ARG A 133 4.68 15.83 2.37
CA ARG A 133 5.04 17.22 2.68
C ARG A 133 5.32 17.35 4.19
N PRO A 134 6.45 17.93 4.62
CA PRO A 134 6.71 18.19 6.03
C PRO A 134 5.66 19.12 6.66
N GLY A 135 5.24 18.83 7.89
CA GLY A 135 4.27 19.64 8.64
C GLY A 135 2.80 19.35 8.32
N GLY A 136 2.51 18.25 7.64
CA GLY A 136 1.18 17.66 7.47
C GLY A 136 0.99 16.41 8.33
#